data_AF-A0A7I0HPC2-F1
#
_entry.id   AF-A0A7I0HPC2-F1
#
_cell.length_a   1.000
_cell.length_b   1.000
_cell.length_c   1.000
_cell.angle_alpha   90.00
_cell.angle_beta   90.00
_cell.angle_gamma   90.00
#
_symmetry.space_group_name_H-M   'P 1'
#
loop_
_entity.id
_entity.type
_entity.pdbx_description
1 polymer ?
#
loop_
_entity_poly.entity_id
_entity_poly.type
_entity_poly.pdbx_seq_one_letter_code
_entity_poly.pdbx_strand_id
1 'polypeptide(L)'
;MFSFCHKSNVSQTLWTIPVPDVAKTTAVYGEIQNPSDNEITIVALESNEYKKVEFHTMVLDNEGIMRMKKMEFPISLKPKEIIKLERGGSHLMLYDKQTTKEKLMITIQYSNGTMEKHVVEKKSL
;
A
#
# COMPACT_ATOMS: atom_id res chain seq x y z
N MET A 1 -32.18 15.73 -18.71
CA MET A 1 -31.49 15.91 -17.42
C MET A 1 -31.10 14.53 -16.90
N PHE A 2 -29.95 13.99 -17.34
CA PHE A 2 -29.35 12.77 -16.77
C PHE A 2 -27.84 12.84 -16.97
N SER A 3 -27.16 13.51 -16.03
CA SER A 3 -25.71 13.38 -15.88
C SER A 3 -25.44 12.07 -15.15
N PHE A 4 -25.27 10.99 -15.91
CA PHE A 4 -24.65 9.77 -15.40
C PHE A 4 -23.14 10.04 -15.26
N CYS A 5 -22.75 10.69 -14.16
CA CYS A 5 -21.34 10.80 -13.78
C CYS A 5 -21.01 9.65 -12.82
N HIS A 6 -21.08 8.39 -13.29
CA HIS A 6 -20.43 7.27 -12.61
C HIS A 6 -18.97 7.22 -13.09
N LYS A 7 -18.21 8.25 -12.74
CA LYS A 7 -16.74 8.19 -12.78
C LYS A 7 -16.22 7.94 -11.36
N SER A 8 -16.71 6.87 -10.72
CA SER A 8 -15.95 6.23 -9.65
C SER A 8 -14.89 5.33 -10.26
N ASN A 9 -14.06 5.89 -11.15
CA ASN A 9 -12.76 5.34 -11.44
C ASN A 9 -11.82 5.99 -10.42
N VAL A 10 -12.06 5.67 -9.13
CA VAL A 10 -11.05 5.87 -8.10
C VAL A 10 -10.00 4.83 -8.45
N SER A 11 -9.12 5.20 -9.38
CA SER A 11 -7.89 4.50 -9.60
C SER A 11 -7.15 4.59 -8.27
N GLN A 12 -7.29 3.57 -7.44
CA GLN A 12 -6.55 3.38 -6.19
C GLN A 12 -5.11 3.05 -6.57
N THR A 13 -4.45 4.00 -7.22
CA THR A 13 -3.11 3.80 -7.73
C THR A 13 -2.15 4.01 -6.58
N LEU A 14 -1.50 2.91 -6.19
CA LEU A 14 -0.28 2.99 -5.42
C LEU A 14 0.74 3.79 -6.22
N TRP A 15 1.52 4.61 -5.53
CA TRP A 15 2.56 5.41 -6.15
C TRP A 15 3.79 5.48 -5.26
N THR A 16 4.95 5.62 -5.89
CA THR A 16 6.24 5.80 -5.23
C THR A 16 6.88 7.06 -5.76
N ILE A 17 7.73 7.67 -4.92
CA ILE A 17 8.69 8.65 -5.43
C ILE A 17 9.78 7.93 -6.22
N PRO A 18 10.32 8.53 -7.31
CA PRO A 18 11.48 7.99 -7.99
C PRO A 18 12.67 7.97 -7.02
N VAL A 19 13.17 6.78 -6.73
CA VAL A 19 14.40 6.58 -5.96
C VAL A 19 15.57 6.32 -6.91
N PRO A 20 16.80 6.72 -6.56
CA PRO A 20 18.00 6.39 -7.33
C PRO A 20 18.11 4.88 -7.58
N ASP A 21 18.70 4.46 -8.70
CA ASP A 21 18.81 3.03 -9.01
C ASP A 21 19.64 2.24 -7.99
N VAL A 22 20.58 2.91 -7.31
CA VAL A 22 21.38 2.37 -6.21
C VAL A 22 20.58 2.14 -4.93
N ALA A 23 19.40 2.75 -4.80
CA ALA A 23 18.55 2.58 -3.62
C ALA A 23 17.94 1.17 -3.62
N LYS A 24 18.20 0.43 -2.54
CA LYS A 24 17.62 -0.91 -2.32
C LYS A 24 16.26 -0.88 -1.66
N THR A 25 15.81 0.29 -1.23
CA THR A 25 14.57 0.49 -0.49
C THR A 25 13.76 1.62 -1.10
N THR A 26 12.44 1.48 -1.09
CA THR A 26 11.54 2.57 -1.49
C THR A 26 10.28 2.57 -0.64
N ALA A 27 9.66 3.74 -0.49
CA ALA A 27 8.37 3.90 0.16
C ALA A 27 7.26 4.02 -0.90
N VAL A 28 6.18 3.27 -0.71
CA VAL A 28 4.98 3.30 -1.53
C VAL A 28 3.83 3.89 -0.73
N TYR A 29 3.10 4.78 -1.39
CA TYR A 29 1.97 5.56 -0.90
C TYR A 29 0.75 5.30 -1.80
N GLY A 30 -0.42 5.81 -1.42
CA GLY A 30 -1.68 5.52 -2.12
C GLY A 30 -2.80 5.19 -1.12
N GLU A 31 -3.72 4.32 -1.53
CA GLU A 31 -4.84 3.90 -0.67
C GLU A 31 -5.06 2.40 -0.85
N ILE A 32 -5.33 1.69 0.24
CA ILE A 32 -5.73 0.27 0.23
C ILE A 32 -7.14 0.22 0.80
N GLN A 33 -8.09 -0.28 0.02
CA GLN A 33 -9.47 -0.44 0.46
C GLN A 33 -9.83 -1.92 0.57
N ASN A 34 -10.64 -2.27 1.56
CA ASN A 34 -11.35 -3.53 1.57
C ASN A 34 -12.43 -3.53 0.46
N PRO A 35 -12.25 -4.30 -0.63
CA PRO A 35 -13.25 -4.36 -1.70
C PRO A 35 -14.55 -5.04 -1.26
N SER A 36 -14.49 -5.89 -0.22
CA SER A 36 -15.59 -6.70 0.27
C SER A 36 -16.53 -5.92 1.20
N ASP A 37 -17.75 -6.43 1.30
CA ASP A 37 -18.75 -6.02 2.29
C ASP A 37 -18.60 -6.77 3.62
N ASN A 38 -17.60 -7.66 3.73
CA ASN A 38 -17.25 -8.39 4.94
C ASN A 38 -15.89 -7.95 5.47
N GLU A 39 -15.63 -8.20 6.75
CA GLU A 39 -14.30 -8.02 7.32
C GLU A 39 -13.30 -8.95 6.62
N ILE A 40 -12.19 -8.39 6.15
CA ILE A 40 -11.09 -9.15 5.55
C ILE A 40 -9.79 -8.76 6.24
N THR A 41 -8.80 -9.64 6.20
CA THR A 41 -7.48 -9.33 6.76
C THR A 41 -6.42 -9.44 5.69
N ILE A 42 -5.53 -8.46 5.61
CA ILE A 42 -4.31 -8.58 4.80
C ILE A 42 -3.38 -9.53 5.51
N VAL A 43 -3.07 -10.68 4.89
CA VAL A 43 -2.19 -11.70 5.47
C VAL A 43 -0.74 -11.53 5.01
N ALA A 44 -0.53 -10.97 3.82
CA ALA A 44 0.79 -10.71 3.29
C ALA A 44 0.76 -9.62 2.21
N LEU A 45 1.92 -8.96 2.03
CA LEU A 45 2.20 -8.07 0.92
C LEU A 45 3.46 -8.57 0.21
N GLU A 46 3.38 -8.65 -1.11
CA GLU A 46 4.49 -9.10 -1.95
C GLU A 46 4.75 -8.09 -3.07
N SER A 47 5.96 -8.12 -3.62
CA SER A 47 6.32 -7.30 -4.78
C SER A 47 7.08 -8.14 -5.81
N ASN A 48 6.93 -7.79 -7.09
CA ASN A 48 7.72 -8.41 -8.15
C ASN A 48 9.18 -7.91 -8.16
N GLU A 49 9.41 -6.66 -7.74
CA GLU A 49 10.75 -6.04 -7.77
C GLU A 49 11.44 -5.99 -6.41
N TYR A 50 10.81 -6.42 -5.31
CA TYR A 50 11.39 -6.32 -3.97
C TYR A 50 11.18 -7.61 -3.20
N LYS A 51 12.19 -8.08 -2.48
CA LYS A 51 12.08 -9.34 -1.71
C LYS A 51 11.15 -9.23 -0.52
N LYS A 52 10.98 -8.03 0.02
CA LYS A 52 10.22 -7.82 1.25
C LYS A 52 9.41 -6.54 1.16
N VAL A 53 8.15 -6.63 1.60
CA VAL A 53 7.26 -5.49 1.77
C VAL A 53 6.84 -5.44 3.22
N GLU A 54 7.03 -4.30 3.86
CA GLU A 54 6.62 -4.05 5.23
C GLU A 54 5.60 -2.91 5.28
N PHE A 55 4.59 -3.06 6.13
CA PHE A 55 3.63 -1.99 6.39
C PHE A 55 4.10 -1.18 7.59
N HIS A 56 4.32 0.11 7.41
CA HIS A 56 4.74 1.03 8.48
C HIS A 56 3.63 2.05 8.71
N THR A 57 3.26 2.25 9.97
CA THR A 57 2.29 3.29 10.38
C THR A 57 2.92 4.24 11.37
N MET A 58 2.27 5.36 11.65
CA MET A 58 2.65 6.21 12.76
C MET A 58 1.59 6.18 13.84
N VAL A 59 2.03 5.87 15.04
CA VAL A 59 1.18 5.85 16.23
C VAL A 59 1.65 6.97 17.16
N LEU A 60 0.68 7.66 17.76
CA LEU A 60 0.96 8.58 18.86
C LEU A 60 1.27 7.73 20.09
N ASP A 61 2.48 7.88 20.62
CA ASP A 61 2.86 7.21 21.86
C ASP A 61 2.22 7.91 23.07
N ASN A 62 2.27 7.27 24.25
CA ASN A 62 1.69 7.83 25.48
C ASN A 62 2.27 9.19 25.89
N GLU A 63 3.45 9.55 25.35
CA GLU A 63 4.13 10.82 25.56
C GLU A 63 3.70 11.92 24.56
N GLY A 64 2.76 11.64 23.66
CA GLY A 64 2.34 12.57 22.60
C GLY A 64 3.33 12.66 21.43
N ILE A 65 4.27 11.73 21.33
CA ILE A 65 5.28 11.69 20.26
C ILE A 65 4.81 10.73 19.17
N MET A 66 4.78 11.20 17.92
CA MET A 66 4.52 10.35 16.75
C MET A 66 5.71 9.43 16.52
N ARG A 67 5.51 8.12 16.66
CA ARG A 67 6.53 7.09 16.43
C ARG A 67 6.14 6.20 15.26
N MET A 68 7.10 5.93 14.38
CA MET A 68 6.93 4.92 13.34
C MET A 68 6.86 3.54 13.98
N LYS A 69 5.80 2.80 13.66
CA LYS A 69 5.57 1.43 14.11
C LYS A 69 5.34 0.55 12.89
N LYS A 70 6.13 -0.51 12.78
CA LYS A 70 5.88 -1.57 11.83
C LYS A 70 4.61 -2.32 12.24
N MET A 71 3.68 -2.47 11.30
CA MET A 71 2.51 -3.31 11.47
C MET A 71 2.87 -4.74 11.09
N GLU A 72 2.52 -5.68 11.95
CA GLU A 72 2.65 -7.10 11.68
C GLU A 72 1.38 -7.62 11.01
N PHE A 73 1.53 -8.59 10.12
CA PHE A 73 0.38 -9.26 9.52
C PHE A 73 -0.12 -10.36 10.47
N PRO A 74 -1.43 -10.64 10.50
CA PRO A 74 -2.47 -10.08 9.64
C PRO A 74 -3.01 -8.71 10.10
N ILE A 75 -3.35 -7.83 9.14
CA ILE A 75 -3.99 -6.52 9.40
C ILE A 75 -5.47 -6.63 9.09
N SER A 76 -6.35 -6.45 10.09
CA SER A 76 -7.81 -6.48 9.86
C SER A 76 -8.32 -5.18 9.25
N LEU A 77 -9.24 -5.32 8.29
CA LEU A 77 -9.95 -4.25 7.60
C LEU A 77 -11.45 -4.49 7.70
N LYS A 78 -12.18 -3.53 8.25
CA LYS A 78 -13.64 -3.52 8.25
C LYS A 78 -14.18 -3.44 6.82
N PRO A 79 -15.46 -3.83 6.60
CA PRO A 79 -16.12 -3.65 5.31
C PRO A 79 -15.95 -2.23 4.77
N LYS A 80 -15.51 -2.11 3.51
CA LYS A 80 -15.23 -0.82 2.84
C LYS A 80 -14.20 0.08 3.54
N GLU A 81 -13.46 -0.40 4.53
CA GLU A 81 -12.41 0.39 5.20
C GLU A 81 -11.31 0.78 4.21
N ILE A 82 -10.84 2.02 4.30
CA ILE A 82 -9.78 2.57 3.45
C ILE A 82 -8.60 2.97 4.35
N ILE A 83 -7.48 2.29 4.15
CA ILE A 83 -6.18 2.70 4.70
C ILE A 83 -5.55 3.70 3.73
N LYS A 84 -5.36 4.93 4.20
CA LYS A 84 -4.58 5.93 3.48
C LYS A 84 -3.10 5.74 3.76
N LEU A 85 -2.32 5.67 2.69
CA LEU A 85 -0.88 5.62 2.71
C LEU A 85 -0.35 6.98 2.23
N GLU A 86 0.15 7.79 3.15
CA GLU A 86 0.56 9.16 2.88
C GLU A 86 1.90 9.51 3.53
N ARG A 87 2.55 10.53 2.97
CA ARG A 87 3.81 11.05 3.52
C ARG A 87 3.53 11.66 4.87
N GLY A 88 4.21 11.19 5.92
CA GLY A 88 3.87 11.62 7.27
C GLY A 88 2.65 10.90 7.85
N GLY A 89 2.31 9.72 7.32
CA GLY A 89 1.40 8.77 7.94
C GLY A 89 1.83 7.33 7.68
N SER A 90 0.86 6.48 7.39
CA SER A 90 1.11 5.09 6.99
C SER A 90 1.74 5.00 5.61
N HIS A 91 2.60 4.03 5.37
CA HIS A 91 3.24 3.79 4.09
C HIS A 91 3.76 2.35 4.01
N LEU A 92 3.98 1.86 2.79
CA LEU A 92 4.61 0.56 2.57
C LEU A 92 6.10 0.75 2.31
N MET A 93 6.95 0.11 3.10
CA MET A 93 8.39 0.07 2.85
C MET A 93 8.77 -1.21 2.13
N LEU A 94 9.35 -1.06 0.95
CA LEU A 94 9.84 -2.16 0.15
C LEU A 94 11.36 -2.25 0.35
N TYR A 95 11.86 -3.47 0.51
CA TYR A 95 13.27 -3.75 0.77
C TYR A 95 13.84 -4.76 -0.22
N ASP A 96 15.16 -4.67 -0.42
CA ASP A 96 15.94 -5.50 -1.31
C ASP A 96 15.40 -5.49 -2.75
N LYS A 97 15.53 -4.32 -3.39
CA LYS A 97 15.25 -4.13 -4.82
C LYS A 97 15.98 -5.19 -5.65
N GLN A 98 15.19 -6.02 -6.33
CA GLN A 98 15.60 -6.93 -7.38
C GLN A 98 15.35 -6.21 -8.69
N THR A 99 16.42 -5.82 -9.38
CA THR A 99 16.36 -5.04 -10.62
C THR A 99 15.62 -5.85 -11.70
N THR A 100 14.33 -5.57 -11.89
CA THR A 100 13.55 -6.10 -13.02
C THR A 100 13.38 -5.00 -14.08
N LYS A 101 13.05 -5.37 -15.31
CA LYS A 101 12.71 -4.41 -16.38
C LYS A 101 11.21 -4.10 -16.42
N GLU A 102 10.45 -4.58 -15.44
CA GLU A 102 9.00 -4.50 -15.42
C GLU A 102 8.51 -3.29 -14.61
N LYS A 103 7.20 -3.03 -14.67
CA LYS A 103 6.57 -2.05 -13.79
C LYS A 103 6.53 -2.62 -12.37
N LEU A 104 6.79 -1.78 -11.38
CA LEU A 104 6.64 -2.14 -9.98
C LEU A 104 5.18 -2.51 -9.70
N MET A 105 4.95 -3.71 -9.18
CA MET A 105 3.65 -4.20 -8.76
C MET A 105 3.72 -4.66 -7.31
N ILE A 106 2.65 -4.37 -6.56
CA ILE A 106 2.41 -4.88 -5.22
C ILE A 106 1.24 -5.83 -5.29
N THR A 107 1.43 -7.02 -4.72
CA THR A 107 0.37 -8.01 -4.56
C THR A 107 -0.06 -8.04 -3.10
N ILE A 108 -1.34 -7.81 -2.86
CA ILE A 108 -1.97 -7.86 -1.54
C ILE A 108 -2.68 -9.20 -1.42
N GLN A 109 -2.25 -10.02 -0.46
CA GLN A 109 -2.90 -11.29 -0.16
C GLN A 109 -3.86 -11.10 1.01
N TYR A 110 -5.11 -11.49 0.82
CA TYR A 110 -6.14 -11.44 1.85
C TYR A 110 -6.44 -12.83 2.42
N SER A 111 -6.98 -12.90 3.64
CA SER A 111 -7.31 -14.16 4.33
C SER A 111 -8.38 -15.00 3.64
N ASN A 112 -9.21 -14.37 2.80
CA ASN A 112 -10.20 -15.06 1.99
C ASN A 112 -9.59 -15.76 0.74
N GLY A 113 -8.27 -15.71 0.57
CA GLY A 113 -7.55 -16.24 -0.59
C GLY A 113 -7.54 -15.31 -1.81
N THR A 114 -8.13 -14.13 -1.71
CA THR A 114 -8.11 -13.13 -2.78
C THR A 114 -6.72 -12.49 -2.86
N MET A 115 -6.23 -12.31 -4.07
CA MET A 115 -4.97 -11.62 -4.35
C MET A 115 -5.25 -10.42 -5.24
N GLU A 116 -4.98 -9.22 -4.75
CA GLU A 116 -5.09 -8.00 -5.55
C GLU A 116 -3.72 -7.53 -6.01
N LYS A 117 -3.59 -7.24 -7.29
CA LYS A 117 -2.36 -6.70 -7.88
C LYS A 117 -2.55 -5.23 -8.18
N HIS A 118 -1.73 -4.41 -7.55
CA HIS A 118 -1.73 -2.97 -7.69
C HIS A 118 -0.44 -2.53 -8.38
N VAL A 119 -0.58 -1.84 -9.51
CA VAL A 119 0.56 -1.25 -10.20
C VAL A 119 0.99 0.00 -9.44
N VAL A 120 2.28 0.11 -9.15
CA VAL A 120 2.85 1.27 -8.46
C VAL A 120 3.37 2.25 -9.50
N GLU A 121 2.74 3.43 -9.56
CA GLU A 121 3.17 4.50 -10.45
C GLU A 121 4.31 5.31 -9.85
N LYS A 122 5.28 5.72 -10.68
CA LYS A 122 6.34 6.64 -10.25
C LYS A 122 5.81 8.06 -10.37
N LYS A 123 5.61 8.74 -9.25
CA LYS A 123 5.15 10.13 -9.20
C LYS A 123 6.31 11.03 -8.78
N SER A 124 6.77 11.87 -9.71
CA SER A 124 7.63 13.01 -9.36
C SER A 124 6.74 14.10 -8.78
N LEU A 125 7.03 14.52 -7.55
CA LEU A 125 6.39 15.66 -6.90
C LEU A 125 6.96 16.97 -7.42
#